data_AF-A0A2V2ZBP4-F1
#
_entry.id   AF-A0A2V2ZBP4-F1
#
_cell.length_a   1.000
_cell.length_b   1.000
_cell.length_c   1.000
_cell.angle_alpha   90.00
_cell.angle_beta   90.00
_cell.angle_gamma   90.00
#
_symmetry.space_group_name_H-M   'P 1'
#
loop_
_entity.id
_entity.type
_entity.pdbx_description
1 polymer ?
#
loop_
_entity_poly.entity_id
_entity_poly.type
_entity_poly.pdbx_seq_one_letter_code
_entity_poly.pdbx_strand_id
1 'polypeptide(L)'
;MKGIRNLSFILFLFVLAACQKDIPEPETKLEVEPVNAIELASDIPVSGVESSNTKNPFYVRHQVRGREVLVECIVQGISFSGQSAKDKGKILLYVDGKKKEEISSAAFIIKGLSSGKHRIRLELVKENQPISKLKREFYVSIP
;
A
#
# COMPACT_ATOMS: atom_id res chain seq x y z
N MET A 1 1.06 59.67 -31.97
CA MET A 1 1.57 58.44 -31.32
C MET A 1 1.28 58.47 -29.80
N LYS A 2 0.07 58.13 -29.35
CA LYS A 2 -0.26 58.01 -27.90
C LYS A 2 -1.26 56.87 -27.57
N GLY A 3 -1.70 56.08 -28.55
CA GLY A 3 -2.70 55.01 -28.36
C GLY A 3 -2.14 53.61 -28.11
N ILE A 4 -0.85 53.36 -28.43
CA ILE A 4 -0.26 52.02 -28.37
C ILE A 4 0.27 51.63 -26.98
N ARG A 5 0.52 52.60 -26.09
CA ARG A 5 1.07 52.34 -24.75
C ARG A 5 0.05 51.68 -23.81
N ASN A 6 -1.25 51.89 -24.05
CA ASN A 6 -2.32 51.32 -23.22
C ASN A 6 -2.79 49.93 -23.70
N LEU A 7 -2.45 49.54 -24.93
CA LEU A 7 -2.81 48.22 -25.47
C LEU A 7 -1.96 47.10 -24.84
N SER A 8 -0.73 47.40 -24.46
CA SER A 8 0.19 46.45 -23.79
C SER A 8 -0.29 46.07 -22.37
N PHE A 9 -0.94 47.00 -21.66
CA PHE A 9 -1.46 46.73 -20.31
C PHE A 9 -2.71 45.83 -20.32
N ILE A 10 -3.49 45.85 -21.40
CA ILE A 10 -4.71 45.03 -21.53
C ILE A 10 -4.36 43.57 -21.87
N LEU A 11 -3.24 43.34 -22.58
CA LEU A 11 -2.76 42.00 -22.93
C LEU A 11 -2.22 41.23 -21.70
N PHE A 12 -1.72 41.92 -20.68
CA PHE A 12 -1.13 41.28 -19.48
C PHE A 12 -2.17 40.74 -18.49
N LEU A 13 -3.42 41.20 -18.56
CA LEU A 13 -4.51 40.78 -17.66
C LEU A 13 -5.13 39.41 -18.00
N PHE A 14 -4.91 38.88 -19.21
CA PHE A 14 -5.49 37.61 -19.65
C PHE A 14 -4.76 36.36 -19.18
N VAL A 15 -3.55 36.47 -18.62
CA VAL A 15 -2.72 35.32 -18.26
C VAL A 15 -3.11 34.69 -16.90
N LEU A 16 -3.90 35.38 -16.07
CA LEU A 16 -4.22 34.94 -14.70
C LEU A 16 -5.51 34.12 -14.57
N ALA A 17 -6.23 33.83 -15.66
CA ALA A 17 -7.51 33.08 -15.62
C ALA A 17 -7.42 31.63 -16.14
N ALA A 18 -6.23 31.06 -16.32
CA ALA A 18 -6.06 29.69 -16.79
C ALA A 18 -5.68 28.72 -15.65
N CYS A 19 -6.61 28.52 -14.72
CA CYS A 19 -6.62 27.35 -13.83
C CYS A 19 -8.07 26.90 -13.63
N GLN A 20 -8.70 26.42 -14.72
CA GLN A 20 -9.88 25.56 -14.60
C GLN A 20 -9.38 24.12 -14.66
N LYS A 21 -9.27 23.50 -13.48
CA LYS A 21 -9.03 22.07 -13.37
C LYS A 21 -10.40 21.41 -13.44
N ASP A 22 -10.83 21.09 -14.66
CA ASP A 22 -11.97 20.20 -14.87
C ASP A 22 -11.59 18.85 -14.28
N ILE A 23 -12.15 18.55 -13.11
CA ILE A 23 -12.15 17.20 -12.56
C ILE A 23 -13.33 16.52 -13.27
N PRO A 24 -13.09 15.63 -14.25
CA PRO A 24 -14.19 14.90 -14.85
C PRO A 24 -14.87 14.08 -13.75
N GLU A 25 -16.20 14.18 -13.66
CA GLU A 25 -16.98 13.32 -12.79
C GLU A 25 -16.77 11.86 -13.22
N PRO A 26 -16.58 10.92 -12.28
CA PRO A 26 -16.37 9.52 -12.64
C PRO A 26 -17.66 8.94 -13.21
N GLU A 27 -17.67 8.70 -14.53
CA GLU A 27 -18.72 7.92 -15.19
C GLU A 27 -18.61 6.43 -14.79
N THR A 28 -19.10 6.11 -13.60
CA THR A 28 -19.44 4.73 -13.24
C THR A 28 -20.92 4.51 -13.50
N LYS A 29 -21.26 4.38 -14.78
CA LYS A 29 -22.50 3.70 -15.19
C LYS A 29 -22.36 2.24 -14.76
N LEU A 30 -22.89 1.91 -13.58
CA LEU A 30 -23.21 0.52 -13.23
C LEU A 30 -24.44 0.12 -14.05
N GLU A 31 -24.20 -0.27 -15.30
CA GLU A 31 -25.16 -1.05 -16.06
C GLU A 31 -24.94 -2.52 -15.69
N VAL A 32 -25.81 -3.00 -14.81
CA VAL A 32 -25.76 -4.36 -14.27
C VAL A 32 -26.37 -5.28 -15.32
N GLU A 33 -25.53 -5.87 -16.18
CA GLU A 33 -25.91 -7.01 -17.01
C GLU A 33 -25.47 -8.32 -16.32
N PRO A 34 -26.37 -9.31 -16.16
CA PRO A 34 -26.02 -10.61 -15.62
C PRO A 34 -25.37 -11.44 -16.72
N VAL A 35 -24.05 -11.60 -16.68
CA VAL A 35 -23.35 -12.50 -17.60
C VAL A 35 -23.04 -13.80 -16.89
N ASN A 36 -23.72 -14.85 -17.36
CA ASN A 36 -23.52 -16.25 -17.00
C ASN A 36 -22.04 -16.66 -17.04
N ALA A 37 -21.71 -17.55 -16.10
CA ALA A 37 -20.42 -18.19 -15.95
C ALA A 37 -19.84 -18.75 -17.26
N ILE A 38 -18.55 -18.46 -17.48
CA ILE A 38 -17.65 -19.35 -18.21
C ILE A 38 -16.38 -19.49 -17.38
N GLU A 39 -16.15 -20.71 -16.90
CA GLU A 39 -14.86 -21.20 -16.41
C GLU A 39 -13.82 -21.08 -17.52
N LEU A 40 -12.66 -20.46 -17.24
CA LEU A 40 -11.41 -20.90 -17.86
C LEU A 40 -10.20 -20.45 -17.03
N ALA A 41 -9.35 -21.43 -16.76
CA ALA A 41 -8.27 -21.42 -15.81
C ALA A 41 -7.12 -20.46 -16.16
N SER A 42 -6.65 -19.74 -15.15
CA SER A 42 -5.22 -19.53 -14.94
C SER A 42 -4.97 -19.49 -13.43
N ASP A 43 -4.61 -20.65 -12.89
CA ASP A 43 -4.23 -20.82 -11.48
C ASP A 43 -2.92 -20.07 -11.20
N ILE A 44 -3.04 -18.78 -10.87
CA ILE A 44 -2.02 -18.11 -10.08
C ILE A 44 -2.21 -18.63 -8.65
N PRO A 45 -1.20 -19.27 -8.01
CA PRO A 45 -1.34 -19.67 -6.63
C PRO A 45 -1.39 -18.41 -5.75
N VAL A 46 -2.59 -17.94 -5.42
CA VAL A 46 -2.84 -17.01 -4.32
C VAL A 46 -2.61 -17.77 -3.02
N SER A 47 -1.34 -17.92 -2.64
CA SER A 47 -0.96 -18.56 -1.39
C SER A 47 -0.97 -17.52 -0.27
N GLY A 48 -2.09 -17.43 0.45
CA GLY A 48 -2.20 -16.56 1.62
C GLY A 48 -3.57 -16.51 2.28
N VAL A 49 -4.37 -17.57 2.20
CA VAL A 49 -5.58 -17.70 3.05
C VAL A 49 -5.20 -18.53 4.27
N GLU A 50 -4.79 -17.87 5.34
CA GLU A 50 -4.78 -18.51 6.66
C GLU A 50 -6.23 -18.71 7.11
N SER A 51 -6.63 -19.98 7.17
CA SER A 51 -7.99 -20.42 7.53
C SER A 51 -8.34 -20.20 9.01
N SER A 52 -9.62 -19.89 9.19
CA SER A 52 -10.51 -20.27 10.30
C SER A 52 -10.30 -19.70 11.72
N ASN A 53 -11.23 -18.80 12.06
CA ASN A 53 -11.97 -18.73 13.33
C ASN A 53 -11.37 -18.03 14.56
N THR A 54 -10.45 -17.08 14.36
CA THR A 54 -10.24 -15.99 15.31
C THR A 54 -10.09 -14.71 14.51
N LYS A 55 -10.78 -13.62 14.90
CA LYS A 55 -10.55 -12.28 14.35
C LYS A 55 -9.10 -11.88 14.65
N ASN A 56 -8.13 -12.36 13.87
CA ASN A 56 -6.73 -11.99 14.04
C ASN A 56 -6.64 -10.50 13.67
N PRO A 57 -6.26 -9.61 14.60
CA PRO A 57 -6.29 -8.18 14.35
C PRO A 57 -5.16 -7.72 13.42
N PHE A 58 -4.26 -8.60 12.98
CA PHE A 58 -3.14 -8.31 12.09
C PHE A 58 -3.35 -8.96 10.73
N TYR A 59 -3.67 -8.17 9.71
CA TYR A 59 -3.84 -8.59 8.32
C TYR A 59 -2.65 -8.13 7.48
N VAL A 60 -2.23 -8.96 6.53
CA VAL A 60 -1.10 -8.69 5.63
C VAL A 60 -1.50 -9.00 4.20
N ARG A 61 -1.27 -8.05 3.30
CA ARG A 61 -1.29 -8.26 1.85
C ARG A 61 0.13 -8.12 1.32
N HIS A 62 0.44 -8.86 0.26
CA HIS A 62 1.74 -8.76 -0.40
C HIS A 62 1.63 -8.97 -1.91
N GLN A 63 2.57 -8.39 -2.66
CA GLN A 63 2.69 -8.56 -4.09
C GLN A 63 4.16 -8.62 -4.49
N VAL A 64 4.56 -9.66 -5.23
CA VAL A 64 5.91 -9.76 -5.80
C VAL A 64 5.99 -8.94 -7.09
N ARG A 65 7.03 -8.11 -7.23
CA ARG A 65 7.34 -7.29 -8.41
C ARG A 65 8.82 -7.43 -8.73
N GLY A 66 9.16 -8.34 -9.65
CA GLY A 66 10.56 -8.66 -9.94
C GLY A 66 11.28 -9.16 -8.69
N ARG A 67 12.31 -8.44 -8.24
CA ARG A 67 13.08 -8.76 -7.01
C ARG A 67 12.62 -8.00 -5.76
N GLU A 68 11.44 -7.39 -5.83
CA GLU A 68 10.85 -6.63 -4.74
C GLU A 68 9.53 -7.26 -4.29
N VAL A 69 9.20 -7.08 -3.01
CA VAL A 69 7.90 -7.47 -2.45
C VAL A 69 7.26 -6.25 -1.82
N LEU A 70 6.14 -5.83 -2.41
CA LEU A 70 5.27 -4.83 -1.82
C LEU A 70 4.50 -5.48 -0.68
N VAL A 71 4.51 -4.90 0.51
CA VAL A 71 3.81 -5.42 1.68
C VAL A 71 2.94 -4.33 2.27
N GLU A 72 1.71 -4.69 2.63
CA GLU A 72 0.75 -3.83 3.31
C GLU A 72 0.20 -4.54 4.55
N CYS A 73 0.23 -3.85 5.67
CA CYS A 73 -0.15 -4.33 6.99
C CYS A 73 -1.33 -3.51 7.51
N ILE A 74 -2.37 -4.20 7.97
CA ILE A 74 -3.53 -3.59 8.63
C ILE A 74 -3.61 -4.19 10.02
N VAL A 75 -3.45 -3.36 11.06
CA VAL A 75 -3.53 -3.79 12.45
C VAL A 75 -4.56 -2.97 13.21
N GLN A 76 -5.59 -3.62 13.77
CA GLN A 76 -6.62 -2.92 14.53
C GLN A 76 -6.04 -2.29 15.80
N GLY A 77 -6.36 -1.00 16.02
CA GLY A 77 -5.93 -0.26 17.21
C GLY A 77 -4.44 0.07 17.26
N ILE A 78 -3.74 0.04 16.11
CA ILE A 78 -2.33 0.41 15.99
C ILE A 78 -2.19 1.46 14.89
N SER A 79 -1.39 2.47 15.18
CA SER A 79 -0.92 3.43 14.20
C SER A 79 0.58 3.28 14.01
N PHE A 80 1.02 3.22 12.76
CA PHE A 80 2.44 3.19 12.41
C PHE A 80 3.02 4.61 12.30
N SER A 81 2.17 5.61 12.00
CA SER A 81 2.54 7.01 11.77
C SER A 81 1.98 7.99 12.81
N GLY A 82 1.20 7.50 13.79
CA GLY A 82 0.51 8.34 14.76
C GLY A 82 1.45 9.06 15.74
N GLN A 83 1.04 10.24 16.19
CA GLN A 83 1.79 11.03 17.19
C GLN A 83 1.62 10.49 18.63
N SER A 84 0.53 9.77 18.90
CA SER A 84 0.25 9.23 20.23
C SER A 84 1.08 7.96 20.50
N ALA A 85 1.99 8.03 21.47
CA ALA A 85 2.86 6.92 21.86
C ALA A 85 2.11 5.65 22.33
N LYS A 86 0.85 5.79 22.78
CA LYS A 86 0.03 4.69 23.29
C LYS A 86 -0.29 3.62 22.23
N ASP A 87 -0.54 4.07 21.00
CA ASP A 87 -0.98 3.21 19.89
C ASP A 87 0.08 3.11 18.80
N LYS A 88 1.27 3.68 19.02
CA LYS A 88 2.38 3.66 18.07
C LYS A 88 3.03 2.28 18.04
N GLY A 89 3.05 1.70 16.84
CA GLY A 89 3.62 0.38 16.58
C GLY A 89 4.72 0.40 15.52
N LYS A 90 5.56 -0.63 15.55
CA LYS A 90 6.55 -0.95 14.53
C LYS A 90 6.44 -2.42 14.13
N ILE A 91 6.82 -2.73 12.90
CA ILE A 91 6.98 -4.10 12.41
C ILE A 91 8.46 -4.46 12.45
N LEU A 92 8.79 -5.61 13.05
CA LEU A 92 10.09 -6.25 12.87
C LEU A 92 10.01 -7.17 11.65
N LEU A 93 10.81 -6.87 10.64
CA LEU A 93 10.89 -7.69 9.43
C LEU A 93 11.96 -8.76 9.60
N TYR A 94 11.59 -10.00 9.34
CA TYR A 94 12.50 -11.13 9.22
C TYR A 94 12.41 -11.74 7.82
N VAL A 95 13.56 -12.00 7.22
CA VAL A 95 13.70 -12.71 5.95
C VAL A 95 14.56 -13.95 6.19
N ASP A 96 14.01 -15.12 5.92
CA ASP A 96 14.66 -16.43 6.14
C ASP A 96 15.20 -16.59 7.56
N GLY A 97 14.43 -16.10 8.54
CA GLY A 97 14.76 -16.16 9.96
C GLY A 97 15.71 -15.07 10.46
N LYS A 98 16.29 -14.25 9.58
CA LYS A 98 17.20 -13.15 9.97
C LYS A 98 16.43 -11.83 10.10
N LYS A 99 16.57 -11.13 11.22
CA LYS A 99 16.02 -9.77 11.39
C LYS A 99 16.70 -8.84 10.38
N LYS A 100 15.92 -8.10 9.61
CA LYS A 100 16.42 -7.16 8.60
C LYS A 100 16.31 -5.72 9.09
N GLU A 101 15.12 -5.31 9.52
CA GLU A 101 14.85 -3.91 9.84
C GLU A 101 13.63 -3.76 10.76
N GLU A 102 13.45 -2.54 11.27
CA GLU A 102 12.25 -2.10 11.98
C GLU A 102 11.52 -1.07 11.12
N ILE A 103 10.22 -1.29 10.90
CA ILE A 103 9.41 -0.51 9.97
C ILE A 103 8.31 0.20 10.74
N SER A 104 8.22 1.52 10.57
CA SER A 104 7.18 2.37 11.16
C SER A 104 6.15 2.83 10.13
N SER A 105 5.92 2.04 9.07
CA SER A 105 4.90 2.29 8.06
C SER A 105 3.97 1.09 7.88
N ALA A 106 2.71 1.35 7.55
CA ALA A 106 1.74 0.31 7.25
C ALA A 106 2.04 -0.40 5.91
N ALA A 107 2.64 0.31 4.96
CA ALA A 107 3.06 -0.22 3.67
C ALA A 107 4.56 0.02 3.45
N PHE A 108 5.25 -0.96 2.90
CA PHE A 108 6.70 -0.94 2.67
C PHE A 108 7.10 -1.91 1.56
N ILE A 109 8.36 -1.80 1.10
CA ILE A 109 8.92 -2.63 0.04
C ILE A 109 10.11 -3.40 0.59
N ILE A 110 10.07 -4.73 0.50
CA ILE A 110 11.23 -5.58 0.76
C ILE A 110 12.03 -5.66 -0.54
N LYS A 111 13.27 -5.16 -0.51
CA LYS A 111 14.17 -5.13 -1.68
C LYS A 111 15.31 -6.13 -1.54
N GLY A 112 15.93 -6.45 -2.67
CA GLY A 112 17.18 -7.22 -2.70
C GLY A 112 17.02 -8.69 -2.32
N LEU A 113 15.84 -9.27 -2.57
CA LEU A 113 15.66 -10.72 -2.46
C LEU A 113 16.29 -11.41 -3.68
N SER A 114 17.01 -12.49 -3.43
CA SER A 114 17.54 -13.35 -4.47
C SER A 114 16.42 -14.14 -5.15
N SER A 115 16.66 -14.68 -6.35
CA SER A 115 15.71 -15.63 -6.96
C SER A 115 15.55 -16.87 -6.07
N GLY A 116 14.32 -17.36 -5.97
CA GLY A 116 13.95 -18.49 -5.12
C GLY A 116 12.88 -18.19 -4.08
N LYS A 117 12.63 -19.17 -3.20
CA LYS A 117 11.60 -19.09 -2.16
C LYS A 117 12.16 -18.43 -0.90
N HIS A 118 11.51 -17.38 -0.45
CA HIS A 118 11.85 -16.67 0.78
C HIS A 118 10.73 -16.77 1.79
N ARG A 119 11.09 -16.92 3.07
CA ARG A 119 10.17 -16.89 4.20
C ARG A 119 10.18 -15.50 4.83
N ILE A 120 9.03 -14.83 4.76
CA ILE A 120 8.84 -13.49 5.33
C ILE A 120 8.07 -13.63 6.62
N ARG A 121 8.63 -13.14 7.72
CA ARG A 121 7.94 -13.05 9.03
C ARG A 121 7.90 -11.60 9.49
N LEU A 122 6.71 -11.18 9.90
CA LEU A 122 6.41 -9.85 10.42
C LEU A 122 5.97 -9.98 11.87
N GLU A 123 6.59 -9.22 12.77
CA GLU A 123 6.18 -9.17 14.17
C GLU A 123 5.85 -7.75 14.58
N LEU A 124 4.71 -7.57 15.24
CA LEU A 124 4.29 -6.26 15.73
C LEU A 124 4.89 -6.00 17.11
N VAL A 125 5.46 -4.81 17.29
CA VAL A 125 5.94 -4.29 18.57
C VAL A 125 5.28 -2.94 18.85
N LYS A 126 4.81 -2.71 20.08
CA LYS A 126 4.35 -1.38 20.52
C LYS A 126 5.45 -0.67 21.29
N GLU A 127 5.48 0.66 21.24
CA GLU A 127 6.59 1.49 21.76
C GLU A 127 6.87 1.35 23.28
N ASN A 128 6.01 0.66 24.05
CA ASN A 128 6.21 0.42 25.49
C ASN A 128 5.71 -0.96 25.95
N GLN A 129 5.64 -1.95 25.05
CA GLN A 129 5.24 -3.31 25.40
C GLN A 129 6.26 -4.32 24.86
N PRO A 130 6.47 -5.46 25.54
CA PRO A 130 7.27 -6.55 24.99
C PRO A 130 6.71 -6.97 23.62
N ILE A 131 7.57 -7.59 22.80
CA ILE A 131 7.22 -8.06 21.45
C ILE A 131 5.86 -8.74 21.51
N SER A 132 4.89 -8.19 20.77
CA SER A 132 3.52 -8.64 20.90
C SER A 132 3.39 -10.05 20.33
N LYS A 133 2.43 -10.81 20.83
CA LYS A 133 2.12 -12.16 20.29
C LYS A 133 1.60 -12.12 18.83
N LEU A 134 1.42 -10.94 18.24
CA LEU A 134 0.92 -10.75 16.89
C LEU A 134 2.08 -10.87 15.90
N LYS A 135 2.09 -12.02 15.24
CA LYS A 135 3.02 -12.36 14.16
C LYS A 135 2.26 -12.83 12.93
N ARG A 136 2.84 -12.59 11.76
CA ARG A 136 2.39 -13.16 10.48
C ARG A 136 3.60 -13.70 9.74
N GLU A 137 3.42 -14.84 9.08
CA GLU A 137 4.46 -15.48 8.31
C GLU A 137 3.88 -15.93 6.97
N PHE A 138 4.57 -15.63 5.87
CA PHE A 138 4.17 -16.02 4.53
C PHE A 138 5.40 -16.29 3.68
N TYR A 139 5.19 -16.99 2.56
CA TYR A 139 6.24 -17.31 1.62
C TYR A 139 6.04 -16.53 0.33
N VAL A 140 7.15 -16.08 -0.25
CA VAL A 140 7.18 -15.45 -1.57
C VAL A 140 8.18 -16.20 -2.45
N SER A 141 7.87 -16.30 -3.73
CA SER A 141 8.77 -16.85 -4.75
C SER A 141 9.23 -15.72 -5.65
N ILE A 142 10.54 -15.48 -5.67
CA ILE A 142 11.17 -14.46 -6.51
C ILE A 142 11.64 -15.13 -7.81
N PRO A 143 11.27 -14.60 -8.99
CA PRO A 143 11.66 -15.16 -10.28
C PRO A 143 13.17 -15.07 -10.54
#